data_AF-A0A511Y5X4-F1
#
_entry.id   AF-A0A511Y5X4-F1
#
_cell.length_a   1.000
_cell.length_b   1.000
_cell.length_c   1.000
_cell.angle_alpha   90.00
_cell.angle_beta   90.00
_cell.angle_gamma   90.00
#
_symmetry.space_group_name_H-M   'P 1'
#
loop_
_entity.id
_entity.type
_entity.pdbx_description
1 polymer ?
#
loop_
_entity_poly.entity_id
_entity_poly.type
_entity_poly.pdbx_seq_one_letter_code
_entity_poly.pdbx_strand_id
1 'polypeptide(L)'
;MVKEMKKIEENIFYRVYIAYLNKDYPATFVSCLYIAFVYMFLFAPIYGLCIDLFKGIGKNIIKFLYIIYVAVILIIIFKKYYNKVTLNNILNRNKHKKQYLPTWCYFIILPISMILGIGLYILVSIQILQRLNLEGYLYDLL
;
A
#
# COMPACT_ATOMS: atom_id res chain seq x y z
N MET A 1 -15.45 10.32 -4.94
CA MET A 1 -14.65 9.29 -4.22
C MET A 1 -13.14 9.44 -4.39
N VAL A 2 -12.56 9.38 -5.61
CA VAL A 2 -11.09 9.42 -5.85
C VAL A 2 -10.41 10.70 -5.32
N LYS A 3 -11.06 11.87 -5.46
CA LYS A 3 -10.52 13.16 -4.98
C LYS A 3 -10.46 13.26 -3.45
N GLU A 4 -11.29 12.50 -2.74
CA GLU A 4 -11.30 12.48 -1.27
C GLU A 4 -10.30 11.48 -0.70
N MET A 5 -10.16 10.31 -1.34
CA MET A 5 -9.11 9.34 -0.97
C MET A 5 -7.72 9.95 -1.10
N LYS A 6 -7.46 10.74 -2.17
CA LYS A 6 -6.21 11.50 -2.30
C LYS A 6 -5.97 12.45 -1.12
N LYS A 7 -7.02 13.10 -0.58
CA LYS A 7 -6.90 14.01 0.57
C LYS A 7 -6.55 13.29 1.87
N ILE A 8 -7.03 12.05 2.06
CA ILE A 8 -6.76 11.23 3.26
C ILE A 8 -5.31 10.73 3.22
N GLU A 9 -4.90 10.14 2.10
CA GLU A 9 -3.53 9.65 1.87
C GLU A 9 -2.49 10.78 2.07
N GLU A 10 -2.70 11.94 1.44
CA GLU A 10 -1.84 13.12 1.59
C GLU A 10 -1.76 13.61 3.05
N ASN A 11 -2.86 13.50 3.80
CA ASN A 11 -2.88 13.88 5.21
C ASN A 11 -2.11 12.86 6.07
N ILE A 12 -2.23 11.57 5.81
CA ILE A 12 -1.44 10.53 6.48
C ILE A 12 0.05 10.75 6.19
N PHE A 13 0.41 10.92 4.92
CA PHE A 13 1.78 11.23 4.50
C PHE A 13 2.30 12.47 5.24
N TYR A 14 1.55 13.58 5.24
CA TYR A 14 1.95 14.81 5.92
C TYR A 14 2.23 14.61 7.41
N ARG A 15 1.37 13.85 8.10
CA ARG A 15 1.49 13.64 9.56
C ARG A 15 2.69 12.78 9.91
N VAL A 16 2.95 11.74 9.11
CA VAL A 16 4.16 10.91 9.25
C VAL A 16 5.40 11.74 8.91
N TYR A 17 5.33 12.57 7.87
CA TYR A 17 6.41 13.47 7.48
C TYR A 17 6.81 14.41 8.61
N ILE A 18 5.87 15.13 9.22
CA ILE A 18 6.16 16.02 10.34
C ILE A 18 6.73 15.25 11.55
N ALA A 19 6.20 14.05 11.84
CA ALA A 19 6.68 13.24 12.95
C ALA A 19 8.14 12.81 12.81
N TYR A 20 8.61 12.53 11.58
CA TYR A 20 9.99 12.18 11.30
C TYR A 20 10.90 13.38 11.03
N LEU A 21 10.34 14.48 10.53
CA LEU A 21 11.07 15.75 10.38
C LEU A 21 11.53 16.27 11.74
N ASN A 22 10.68 16.19 12.76
CA ASN A 22 11.00 16.60 14.13
C ASN A 22 12.06 15.71 14.82
N LYS A 23 12.51 14.65 14.16
CA LYS A 23 13.48 13.67 14.68
C LYS A 23 14.77 13.62 13.83
N ASP A 24 14.98 14.61 12.95
CA ASP A 24 16.15 14.72 12.05
C ASP A 24 16.38 13.51 11.12
N TYR A 25 15.32 12.74 10.83
CA TYR A 25 15.37 11.65 9.84
C TYR A 25 15.04 12.16 8.44
N PRO A 26 15.38 11.40 7.37
CA PRO A 26 14.95 11.73 6.01
C PRO A 26 13.43 11.56 5.85
N ALA A 27 12.68 12.58 6.29
CA ALA A 27 11.23 12.53 6.49
C ALA A 27 10.46 12.15 5.21
N THR A 28 10.88 12.67 4.06
CA THR A 28 10.28 12.32 2.76
C THR A 28 10.42 10.83 2.47
N PHE A 29 11.63 10.29 2.64
CA PHE A 29 11.93 8.88 2.38
C PHE A 29 11.10 7.96 3.29
N VAL A 30 11.11 8.23 4.59
CA VAL A 30 10.41 7.40 5.58
C VAL A 30 8.89 7.47 5.37
N SER A 31 8.35 8.65 5.05
CA SER A 31 6.92 8.82 4.77
C SER A 31 6.50 8.12 3.47
N CYS A 32 7.35 8.13 2.45
CA CYS A 32 7.13 7.34 1.23
C CYS A 32 7.09 5.84 1.54
N LEU A 33 8.05 5.32 2.29
CA LEU A 33 8.05 3.91 2.70
C LEU A 33 6.81 3.56 3.52
N TYR A 34 6.40 4.42 4.44
CA TYR A 34 5.20 4.22 5.25
C TYR A 34 3.95 4.03 4.37
N ILE A 35 3.72 4.97 3.45
CA ILE A 35 2.58 4.89 2.53
C ILE A 35 2.70 3.69 1.60
N ALA A 36 3.91 3.39 1.11
CA ALA A 36 4.15 2.22 0.27
C ALA A 36 3.77 0.92 0.98
N PHE A 37 4.14 0.74 2.25
CA PHE A 37 3.76 -0.45 3.01
C PHE A 37 2.26 -0.53 3.27
N VAL A 38 1.59 0.59 3.58
CA VAL A 38 0.12 0.61 3.69
C VAL A 38 -0.52 0.12 2.38
N TYR A 39 -0.05 0.59 1.23
CA TYR A 39 -0.51 0.09 -0.06
C TYR A 39 -0.17 -1.39 -0.30
N MET A 40 1.03 -1.84 0.08
CA MET A 40 1.44 -3.24 -0.05
C MET A 40 0.56 -4.18 0.78
N PHE A 41 0.04 -3.75 1.92
CA PHE A 41 -0.89 -4.56 2.69
C PHE A 41 -2.29 -4.51 2.12
N LEU A 42 -2.78 -3.32 1.75
CA LEU A 42 -4.12 -3.17 1.16
C LEU A 42 -4.27 -3.90 -0.18
N PHE A 43 -3.19 -3.99 -0.97
CA PHE A 43 -3.17 -4.72 -2.24
C PHE A 43 -2.72 -6.19 -2.13
N ALA A 44 -2.39 -6.66 -0.93
CA ALA A 44 -2.03 -8.05 -0.69
C ALA A 44 -3.11 -9.05 -1.17
N PRO A 45 -4.43 -8.80 -1.02
CA PRO A 45 -5.46 -9.68 -1.57
C PRO A 45 -5.37 -9.84 -3.09
N ILE A 46 -5.11 -8.75 -3.82
CA ILE A 46 -5.02 -8.78 -5.29
C ILE A 46 -3.77 -9.56 -5.71
N TYR A 47 -2.64 -9.28 -5.05
CA TYR A 47 -1.40 -10.01 -5.29
C TYR A 47 -1.54 -11.51 -5.00
N GLY A 48 -2.15 -11.87 -3.86
CA GLY A 48 -2.40 -13.25 -3.46
C GLY A 48 -3.34 -13.96 -4.44
N LEU A 49 -4.42 -13.29 -4.88
CA LEU A 49 -5.29 -13.79 -5.95
C LEU A 49 -4.51 -14.13 -7.23
N CYS A 50 -3.64 -13.22 -7.67
CA CYS A 50 -2.82 -13.47 -8.86
C CYS A 50 -1.94 -14.71 -8.66
N ILE A 51 -1.30 -14.88 -7.50
CA ILE A 51 -0.51 -16.09 -7.21
C ILE A 51 -1.37 -17.34 -7.28
N ASP A 52 -2.53 -17.33 -6.62
CA ASP A 52 -3.39 -18.51 -6.54
C ASP A 52 -3.96 -18.88 -7.91
N LEU A 53 -4.24 -17.91 -8.78
CA LEU A 53 -4.63 -18.16 -10.17
C LEU A 53 -3.50 -18.79 -11.00
N PHE A 54 -2.24 -18.49 -10.68
CA PHE A 54 -1.05 -19.09 -11.30
C PHE A 54 -0.48 -20.27 -10.48
N LYS A 55 -1.24 -20.82 -9.53
CA LYS A 55 -0.79 -21.94 -8.69
C LYS A 55 -0.46 -23.14 -9.59
N GLY A 56 0.74 -23.69 -9.41
CA GLY A 56 1.32 -24.71 -10.30
C GLY A 56 2.48 -24.18 -11.14
N ILE A 57 2.60 -22.86 -11.30
CA ILE A 57 3.74 -22.24 -11.97
C ILE A 57 5.02 -22.32 -11.11
N GLY A 58 6.19 -22.38 -11.77
CA GLY A 58 7.47 -22.53 -11.08
C GLY A 58 7.76 -21.41 -10.07
N LYS A 59 8.42 -21.76 -8.95
CA LYS A 59 8.74 -20.84 -7.83
C LYS A 59 9.45 -19.55 -8.26
N ASN A 60 10.19 -19.57 -9.37
CA ASN A 60 10.87 -18.39 -9.90
C ASN A 60 9.89 -17.33 -10.42
N ILE A 61 8.78 -17.74 -11.03
CA ILE A 61 7.78 -16.82 -11.57
C ILE A 61 7.01 -16.14 -10.43
N ILE A 62 6.69 -16.90 -9.36
CA ILE A 62 6.07 -16.33 -8.15
C ILE A 62 6.98 -15.25 -7.52
N LYS A 63 8.29 -15.51 -7.43
CA LYS A 63 9.27 -14.52 -6.96
C LYS A 63 9.32 -13.30 -7.87
N PHE A 64 9.30 -13.49 -9.19
CA PHE A 64 9.30 -12.39 -10.14
C PHE A 64 8.05 -11.51 -10.03
N LEU A 65 6.86 -12.13 -9.88
CA LEU A 65 5.61 -11.43 -9.62
C LEU A 65 5.66 -10.62 -8.32
N TYR A 66 6.25 -11.17 -7.25
CA TYR A 66 6.47 -10.42 -6.00
C TYR A 66 7.35 -9.19 -6.21
N ILE A 67 8.46 -9.34 -6.94
CA ILE A 67 9.39 -8.25 -7.21
C ILE A 67 8.69 -7.15 -8.01
N ILE A 68 7.93 -7.50 -9.05
CA ILE A 68 7.14 -6.53 -9.83
C ILE A 68 6.14 -5.82 -8.92
N TYR A 69 5.39 -6.57 -8.11
CA TYR A 69 4.40 -6.03 -7.19
C TYR A 69 5.00 -4.96 -6.27
N VAL A 70 6.12 -5.28 -5.61
CA VAL A 70 6.83 -4.37 -4.71
C VAL A 70 7.39 -3.17 -5.49
N ALA A 71 8.06 -3.41 -6.62
CA ALA A 71 8.70 -2.36 -7.41
C ALA A 71 7.70 -1.35 -7.95
N VAL A 72 6.55 -1.80 -8.48
CA VAL A 72 5.51 -0.93 -9.02
C VAL A 72 4.97 0.01 -7.93
N ILE A 73 4.65 -0.51 -6.75
CA ILE A 73 4.16 0.31 -5.63
C ILE A 73 5.22 1.34 -5.22
N LEU A 74 6.47 0.91 -5.04
CA LEU A 74 7.55 1.82 -4.67
C LEU A 74 7.74 2.93 -5.71
N ILE A 75 7.83 2.59 -6.99
CA ILE A 75 8.01 3.57 -8.07
C ILE A 75 6.87 4.58 -8.08
N ILE A 76 5.61 4.14 -7.97
CA ILE A 76 4.44 5.03 -7.97
C ILE A 76 4.49 6.02 -6.81
N ILE A 77 4.74 5.53 -5.59
CA ILE A 77 4.75 6.36 -4.38
C ILE A 77 5.94 7.33 -4.40
N PHE A 78 7.14 6.84 -4.70
CA PHE A 78 8.32 7.69 -4.73
C PHE A 78 8.20 8.75 -5.82
N LYS A 79 7.77 8.40 -7.04
CA LYS A 79 7.57 9.37 -8.13
C LYS A 79 6.58 10.48 -7.75
N LYS A 80 5.52 10.15 -7.00
CA LYS A 80 4.50 11.11 -6.53
C LYS A 80 5.06 12.07 -5.48
N TYR A 81 5.70 11.55 -4.43
CA TYR A 81 6.04 12.35 -3.24
C TYR A 81 7.44 12.98 -3.28
N TYR A 82 8.36 12.46 -4.10
CA TYR A 82 9.63 13.14 -4.37
C TYR A 82 9.51 14.30 -5.37
N ASN A 83 8.36 14.42 -6.06
CA ASN A 83 8.09 15.59 -6.87
C ASN A 83 7.92 16.83 -5.98
N LYS A 84 8.85 17.78 -6.09
CA LYS A 84 8.89 19.02 -5.28
C LYS A 84 7.59 19.82 -5.34
N VAL A 85 6.95 19.88 -6.50
CA VAL A 85 5.68 20.62 -6.68
C VAL A 85 4.57 19.95 -5.86
N THR A 86 4.47 18.63 -5.96
CA THR A 86 3.48 17.84 -5.22
C THR A 86 3.73 17.92 -3.71
N LEU A 87 4.99 17.77 -3.29
CA LEU A 87 5.37 17.84 -1.88
C LEU A 87 5.01 19.21 -1.28
N ASN A 88 5.41 20.31 -1.91
CA ASN A 88 5.10 21.66 -1.43
C ASN A 88 3.60 21.90 -1.35
N ASN A 89 2.83 21.43 -2.34
CA ASN A 89 1.37 21.52 -2.31
C ASN A 89 0.76 20.77 -1.12
N ILE A 90 1.25 19.56 -0.81
CA ILE A 90 0.80 18.78 0.34
C ILE A 90 1.14 19.49 1.66
N LEU A 91 2.37 19.99 1.79
CA LEU A 91 2.81 20.69 2.99
C LEU A 91 1.98 21.95 3.24
N ASN A 92 1.82 22.80 2.22
CA ASN A 92 1.07 24.05 2.34
C ASN A 92 -0.41 23.82 2.65
N ARG A 93 -1.03 22.83 1.98
CA ARG A 93 -2.45 22.52 2.16
C ARG A 93 -2.77 21.93 3.54
N ASN A 94 -1.85 21.19 4.13
CA ASN A 94 -2.09 20.51 5.41
C ASN A 94 -1.51 21.27 6.62
N LYS A 95 -0.65 22.28 6.42
CA LYS A 95 -0.06 23.12 7.49
C LYS A 95 -1.10 23.72 8.45
N HIS A 96 -2.23 24.17 7.92
CA HIS A 96 -3.29 24.83 8.70
C HIS A 96 -4.47 23.92 9.05
N LYS A 97 -4.42 22.62 8.69
CA LYS A 97 -5.52 21.71 9.02
C LYS A 97 -5.47 21.34 10.49
N LYS A 98 -6.58 21.59 11.19
CA LYS A 98 -6.79 21.12 12.57
C LYS A 98 -6.47 19.63 12.68
N GLN A 99 -5.69 19.32 13.71
CA GLN A 99 -5.34 17.95 14.05
C GLN A 99 -6.50 17.36 14.86
N TYR A 100 -7.30 16.51 14.23
CA TYR A 100 -8.39 15.80 14.91
C TYR A 100 -7.92 14.51 15.58
N LEU A 101 -6.81 13.93 15.12
CA LEU A 101 -6.27 12.66 15.61
C LEU A 101 -4.86 12.84 16.18
N PRO A 102 -4.54 12.24 17.34
CA PRO A 102 -3.18 12.17 17.85
C PRO A 102 -2.22 11.54 16.84
N THR A 103 -0.95 11.96 16.85
CA THR A 103 0.08 11.47 15.91
C THR A 103 0.24 9.95 15.98
N TRP A 104 0.08 9.36 17.15
CA TRP A 104 0.13 7.90 17.36
C TRP A 104 -0.94 7.14 16.56
N CYS A 105 -2.14 7.70 16.39
CA CYS A 105 -3.21 7.06 15.61
C CYS A 105 -2.80 6.85 14.14
N TYR A 106 -1.96 7.73 13.59
CA TYR A 106 -1.49 7.57 12.22
C TYR A 106 -0.59 6.36 12.04
N PHE A 107 0.16 5.94 13.07
CA PHE A 107 1.01 4.75 13.04
C PHE A 107 0.21 3.45 13.18
N ILE A 108 -0.99 3.50 13.76
CA ILE A 108 -1.90 2.35 13.87
C ILE A 108 -2.50 1.97 12.49
N ILE A 109 -2.48 2.88 11.53
CA ILE A 109 -2.94 2.61 10.16
C ILE A 109 -2.17 1.45 9.53
N LEU A 110 -0.86 1.33 9.80
CA LEU A 110 -0.04 0.26 9.27
C LEU A 110 -0.49 -1.14 9.75
N PRO A 111 -0.56 -1.45 11.07
CA PRO A 111 -1.05 -2.74 11.54
C PRO A 111 -2.51 -2.99 11.15
N ILE A 112 -3.37 -1.97 11.14
CA ILE A 112 -4.76 -2.12 10.65
C ILE A 112 -4.77 -2.54 9.18
N SER A 113 -3.97 -1.89 8.33
CA SER A 113 -3.89 -2.24 6.90
C SER A 113 -3.40 -3.66 6.69
N MET A 114 -2.48 -4.13 7.54
CA MET A 114 -1.97 -5.51 7.52
C MET A 114 -3.07 -6.51 7.87
N ILE A 115 -3.80 -6.28 8.97
CA ILE A 115 -4.90 -7.14 9.40
C ILE A 115 -5.99 -7.18 8.32
N LEU A 116 -6.37 -6.03 7.78
CA LEU A 116 -7.37 -5.93 6.71
C LEU A 116 -6.92 -6.64 5.44
N GLY A 117 -5.67 -6.42 5.00
CA GLY A 117 -5.11 -7.07 3.81
C GLY A 117 -5.09 -8.58 3.93
N ILE A 118 -4.59 -9.11 5.06
CA ILE A 118 -4.56 -10.56 5.30
C ILE A 118 -5.99 -11.12 5.41
N GLY A 119 -6.86 -10.47 6.19
CA GLY A 119 -8.23 -10.92 6.39
C GLY A 119 -9.03 -10.97 5.08
N LEU A 120 -8.90 -9.93 4.24
CA LEU A 120 -9.52 -9.89 2.92
C LEU A 120 -8.95 -10.96 1.98
N TYR A 121 -7.64 -11.19 2.00
CA TYR A 121 -7.03 -12.26 1.21
C TYR A 121 -7.61 -13.63 1.59
N ILE A 122 -7.67 -13.95 2.89
CA ILE A 122 -8.23 -15.22 3.38
C ILE A 122 -9.69 -15.37 2.94
N LEU A 123 -10.51 -14.33 3.14
CA LEU A 123 -11.93 -14.34 2.75
C LEU A 123 -12.10 -14.62 1.26
N VAL A 124 -11.36 -13.91 0.42
CA VAL A 124 -11.41 -14.06 -1.03
C VAL A 124 -10.92 -15.44 -1.47
N SER A 125 -9.82 -15.93 -0.89
CA SER A 125 -9.27 -17.25 -1.20
C SER A 125 -10.28 -18.37 -0.92
N ILE A 126 -10.90 -18.36 0.26
CA ILE A 126 -11.90 -19.37 0.64
C ILE A 126 -13.18 -19.23 -0.19
N GLN A 127 -13.72 -18.01 -0.30
CA GLN A 127 -15.07 -17.82 -0.86
C GLN A 127 -15.11 -17.86 -2.39
N ILE A 128 -14.02 -17.45 -3.05
CA ILE A 128 -13.97 -17.32 -4.51
C ILE A 128 -13.07 -18.39 -5.10
N LEU A 129 -11.78 -18.43 -4.74
CA LEU A 129 -10.82 -19.31 -5.39
C LEU A 129 -11.11 -20.80 -5.13
N GLN A 130 -11.23 -21.19 -3.86
CA GLN A 130 -11.50 -22.58 -3.50
C GLN A 130 -12.90 -23.01 -3.91
N ARG A 131 -13.90 -22.15 -3.66
CA ARG A 131 -15.30 -22.48 -3.97
C ARG A 131 -15.55 -22.67 -5.46
N LEU A 132 -14.86 -21.90 -6.31
CA LEU A 132 -15.01 -21.97 -7.77
C LEU A 132 -13.93 -22.84 -8.43
N ASN A 133 -13.05 -23.46 -7.63
CA ASN A 133 -11.91 -24.27 -8.10
C ASN A 133 -11.05 -23.54 -9.14
N LEU A 134 -10.78 -22.25 -8.90
CA LEU A 134 -10.04 -21.36 -9.81
C LEU A 134 -8.52 -21.38 -9.55
N GLU A 135 -8.06 -22.15 -8.57
CA GLU A 135 -6.64 -22.28 -8.28
C GLU A 135 -5.92 -22.89 -9.49
N GLY A 136 -4.88 -22.23 -9.99
CA GLY A 136 -4.13 -22.68 -11.17
C GLY A 136 -4.85 -22.49 -12.51
N TYR A 137 -6.05 -21.91 -12.52
CA TYR A 137 -6.83 -21.74 -13.75
C TYR A 137 -6.07 -20.99 -14.88
N LEU A 138 -5.28 -19.96 -14.54
CA LEU A 138 -4.49 -19.25 -15.54
C LEU A 138 -3.29 -20.04 -16.03
N TYR A 139 -2.79 -20.97 -15.21
CA TYR A 139 -1.72 -21.88 -15.61
C TYR A 139 -2.25 -22.93 -16.61
N ASP A 140 -3.42 -23.50 -16.36
CA ASP A 140 -4.02 -24.50 -17.26
C ASP A 140 -4.38 -23.94 -18.65
N LEU A 141 -4.54 -22.60 -18.75
CA LEU A 141 -4.88 -21.90 -20.00
C LEU A 141 -3.63 -21.58 -20.85
N LEU A 142 -2.42 -21.64 -20.28
CA LEU A 142 -1.16 -21.18 -20.86
C LEU A 142 -0.33 -22.34 -21.41
#